data_AF-A0AAD5S232-F1
#
_entry.id   AF-A0AAD5S232-F1
#
_cell.length_a   1.000
_cell.length_b   1.000
_cell.length_c   1.000
_cell.angle_alpha   90.00
_cell.angle_beta   90.00
_cell.angle_gamma   90.00
#
_symmetry.space_group_name_H-M   'P 1'
#
loop_
_entity.id
_entity.type
_entity.pdbx_description
1 polymer ?
#
loop_
_entity_poly.entity_id
_entity_poly.type
_entity_poly.pdbx_seq_one_letter_code
_entity_poly.pdbx_strand_id
1 'polypeptide(L)'
;MENLHALHYLRTKTLALQKSKSSLIETTQTLERQDALLKEISSEKHALQRERDFLLANLKQISQDILDLSKTYTLLADSRSKTSSLLTTLQTTDYDPLKQQVDSLRLNHNLPKLPNLSEELESEMASYLSKRRERWLHSGLLDEGGTSSSGSGSGGVGSGNGGNGREVDQQPLVEVVPVTTPPPEVGPKVQKTKIDGA
;
A
#
# COMPACT_ATOMS: atom_id res chain seq x y z
N MET A 1 -64.48 8.71 -67.12
CA MET A 1 -63.09 8.18 -67.13
C MET A 1 -62.17 8.95 -66.18
N GLU A 2 -62.21 10.28 -66.13
CA GLU A 2 -61.34 11.11 -65.27
C GLU A 2 -61.48 10.85 -63.76
N ASN A 3 -62.70 10.62 -63.27
CA ASN A 3 -62.97 10.39 -61.84
C ASN A 3 -62.29 9.10 -61.31
N LEU A 4 -62.25 8.04 -62.13
CA LEU A 4 -61.58 6.78 -61.78
C LEU A 4 -60.05 6.96 -61.69
N HIS A 5 -59.48 7.75 -62.60
CA HIS A 5 -58.05 8.05 -62.59
C HIS A 5 -57.65 8.88 -61.37
N ALA A 6 -58.47 9.86 -60.98
CA ALA A 6 -58.27 10.65 -59.76
C ALA A 6 -58.33 9.79 -58.49
N LEU A 7 -59.28 8.86 -58.40
CA LEU A 7 -59.40 7.91 -57.28
C LEU A 7 -58.20 6.95 -57.22
N HIS A 8 -57.73 6.44 -58.35
CA HIS A 8 -56.54 5.59 -58.39
C HIS A 8 -55.29 6.35 -57.92
N TYR A 9 -55.10 7.57 -58.40
CA TYR A 9 -53.99 8.44 -57.96
C TYR A 9 -54.05 8.73 -56.45
N LEU A 10 -55.22 9.08 -55.93
CA LEU A 10 -55.43 9.31 -54.50
C LEU A 10 -55.08 8.07 -53.67
N ARG A 11 -55.50 6.87 -54.12
CA ARG A 11 -55.16 5.61 -53.46
C ARG A 11 -53.64 5.38 -53.42
N THR A 12 -52.94 5.58 -54.55
CA THR A 12 -51.47 5.44 -54.59
C THR A 12 -50.79 6.41 -53.65
N LYS A 13 -51.22 7.68 -53.61
CA LYS A 13 -50.67 8.68 -52.68
C LYS A 13 -50.97 8.36 -51.22
N THR A 14 -52.15 7.85 -50.92
CA THR A 14 -52.54 7.43 -49.57
C THR A 14 -51.66 6.28 -49.08
N LEU A 15 -51.40 5.28 -49.93
CA LEU A 15 -50.50 4.17 -49.58
C LEU A 15 -49.05 4.63 -49.38
N ALA A 16 -48.55 5.53 -50.24
CA ALA A 16 -47.22 6.12 -50.08
C ALA A 16 -47.09 6.92 -48.78
N LEU A 17 -48.12 7.70 -48.44
CA LEU A 17 -48.19 8.45 -47.18
C LEU A 17 -48.21 7.51 -45.97
N GLN A 18 -48.99 6.44 -46.02
CA GLN A 18 -49.04 5.45 -44.94
C GLN A 18 -47.68 4.78 -44.73
N LYS A 19 -47.00 4.37 -45.81
CA LYS A 19 -45.65 3.81 -45.73
C LYS A 19 -44.65 4.80 -45.14
N SER A 20 -44.70 6.06 -45.57
CA SER A 20 -43.84 7.12 -45.03
C SER A 20 -44.11 7.38 -43.56
N LYS A 21 -45.38 7.37 -43.13
CA LYS A 21 -45.78 7.54 -41.73
C LYS A 21 -45.26 6.40 -40.85
N SER A 22 -45.41 5.14 -41.28
CA SER A 22 -44.88 3.99 -40.55
C SER A 22 -43.36 4.08 -40.40
N SER A 23 -42.66 4.39 -41.49
CA SER A 23 -41.21 4.57 -41.47
C SER A 23 -40.79 5.71 -40.52
N LEU A 24 -41.49 6.85 -40.53
CA LEU A 24 -41.21 7.95 -39.62
C LEU A 24 -41.40 7.55 -38.14
N ILE A 25 -42.47 6.81 -37.83
CA ILE A 25 -42.73 6.36 -36.45
C ILE A 25 -41.61 5.41 -35.99
N GLU A 26 -41.21 4.45 -36.83
CA GLU A 26 -40.14 3.50 -36.51
C GLU A 26 -38.80 4.19 -36.32
N THR A 27 -38.44 5.14 -37.18
CA THR A 27 -37.19 5.89 -37.05
C THR A 27 -37.20 6.79 -35.82
N THR A 28 -38.31 7.47 -35.51
CA THR A 28 -38.43 8.27 -34.28
C THR A 28 -38.27 7.41 -33.03
N GLN A 29 -38.96 6.27 -32.95
CA GLN A 29 -38.80 5.37 -31.80
C GLN A 29 -37.38 4.83 -31.67
N THR A 30 -36.72 4.54 -32.80
CA THR A 30 -35.33 4.08 -32.80
C THR A 30 -34.38 5.17 -32.32
N LEU A 31 -34.59 6.40 -32.77
CA LEU A 31 -33.82 7.57 -32.34
C LEU A 31 -33.98 7.82 -30.84
N GLU A 32 -35.21 7.80 -30.32
CA GLU A 32 -35.47 7.98 -28.89
C GLU A 32 -34.78 6.92 -28.03
N ARG A 33 -34.77 5.65 -28.46
CA ARG A 33 -34.04 4.58 -27.78
C ARG A 33 -32.52 4.83 -27.81
N GLN A 34 -31.99 5.25 -28.95
CA GLN A 34 -30.56 5.54 -29.08
C GLN A 34 -30.15 6.72 -28.19
N ASP A 35 -30.96 7.78 -28.13
CA ASP A 35 -30.71 8.94 -27.25
C ASP A 35 -30.74 8.56 -25.77
N ALA A 36 -31.66 7.67 -25.37
CA ALA A 36 -31.70 7.15 -24.00
C ALA A 36 -30.42 6.38 -23.65
N LEU A 37 -30.01 5.45 -24.51
CA LEU A 37 -28.79 4.67 -24.32
C LEU A 37 -27.54 5.55 -24.30
N LEU A 38 -27.47 6.57 -25.17
CA LEU A 38 -26.36 7.50 -25.21
C LEU A 38 -26.22 8.27 -23.89
N LYS A 39 -27.34 8.74 -23.32
CA LYS A 39 -27.35 9.42 -22.02
C LYS A 39 -26.87 8.50 -20.90
N GLU A 40 -27.34 7.26 -20.87
CA GLU A 40 -26.94 6.26 -19.87
C GLU A 40 -25.43 6.00 -19.93
N ILE A 41 -24.91 5.64 -21.11
CA ILE A 41 -23.47 5.39 -21.33
C ILE A 41 -22.64 6.64 -21.00
N SER A 42 -23.10 7.83 -21.38
CA SER A 42 -22.39 9.07 -21.05
C SER A 42 -22.33 9.31 -19.54
N SER A 43 -23.42 9.02 -18.83
CA SER A 43 -23.47 9.18 -17.37
C SER A 43 -22.54 8.20 -16.66
N GLU A 44 -22.51 6.95 -17.12
CA GLU A 44 -21.63 5.90 -16.60
C GLU A 44 -20.16 6.26 -16.87
N LYS A 45 -19.83 6.70 -18.09
CA LYS A 45 -18.51 7.20 -18.43
C LYS A 45 -18.05 8.30 -17.48
N HIS A 46 -18.90 9.27 -17.18
CA HIS A 46 -18.55 10.33 -16.23
C HIS A 46 -18.41 9.84 -14.79
N ALA A 47 -19.19 8.84 -14.37
CA ALA A 47 -19.02 8.21 -13.07
C ALA A 47 -17.65 7.54 -12.94
N LEU A 48 -17.28 6.71 -13.93
CA LEU A 48 -15.98 6.03 -13.98
C LEU A 48 -14.81 7.01 -14.03
N GLN A 49 -14.94 8.11 -14.76
CA GLN A 49 -13.91 9.16 -14.79
C GLN A 49 -13.69 9.79 -13.41
N ARG A 50 -14.76 10.10 -12.68
CA ARG A 50 -14.66 10.65 -11.32
C ARG A 50 -14.01 9.67 -10.36
N GLU A 51 -14.37 8.39 -10.44
CA GLU A 51 -13.76 7.35 -9.61
C GLU A 51 -12.26 7.21 -9.89
N ARG A 52 -11.87 7.15 -11.18
CA ARG A 52 -10.46 7.15 -11.57
C ARG A 52 -9.72 8.37 -10.99
N ASP A 53 -10.29 9.57 -11.08
CA ASP A 53 -9.65 10.79 -10.59
C ASP A 53 -9.50 10.77 -9.06
N PHE A 54 -10.49 10.24 -8.34
CA PHE A 54 -10.42 10.01 -6.90
C PHE A 54 -9.32 9.01 -6.52
N LEU A 55 -9.22 7.88 -7.23
CA LEU A 55 -8.19 6.88 -6.98
C LEU A 55 -6.79 7.42 -7.26
N LEU A 56 -6.62 8.22 -8.31
CA LEU A 56 -5.34 8.89 -8.60
C LEU A 56 -4.95 9.88 -7.51
N ALA A 57 -5.92 10.63 -6.96
CA ALA A 57 -5.67 11.52 -5.83
C ALA A 57 -5.20 10.73 -4.58
N ASN A 58 -5.84 9.60 -4.28
CA ASN A 58 -5.43 8.73 -3.18
C ASN A 58 -4.02 8.15 -3.38
N LEU A 59 -3.70 7.69 -4.59
CA LEU A 59 -2.36 7.19 -4.91
C LEU A 59 -1.30 8.28 -4.72
N LYS A 60 -1.61 9.51 -5.13
CA LYS A 60 -0.73 10.67 -4.92
C LYS A 60 -0.53 10.94 -3.42
N GLN A 61 -1.58 10.84 -2.61
CA GLN A 61 -1.48 10.99 -1.15
C GLN A 61 -0.57 9.92 -0.53
N ILE A 62 -0.80 8.65 -0.85
CA ILE A 62 0.04 7.53 -0.36
C ILE A 62 1.51 7.75 -0.76
N SER A 63 1.75 8.21 -1.99
CA SER A 63 3.10 8.50 -2.47
C SER A 63 3.76 9.61 -1.64
N GLN A 64 3.01 10.65 -1.28
CA GLN A 64 3.51 11.71 -0.40
C GLN A 64 3.81 11.19 1.01
N ASP A 65 2.92 10.38 1.58
CA ASP A 65 3.11 9.78 2.90
C ASP A 65 4.36 8.88 2.94
N ILE A 66 4.62 8.12 1.87
CA ILE A 66 5.84 7.31 1.72
C ILE A 66 7.09 8.21 1.69
N LEU A 67 7.05 9.34 0.98
CA LEU A 67 8.17 10.27 0.94
C LEU A 67 8.44 10.86 2.31
N ASP A 68 7.40 11.24 3.04
CA ASP A 68 7.55 11.81 4.38
C ASP A 68 8.03 10.75 5.38
N LEU A 69 7.51 9.53 5.32
CA LEU A 69 8.02 8.41 6.10
C LEU A 69 9.49 8.14 5.79
N SER A 70 9.89 8.16 4.51
CA SER A 70 11.28 7.97 4.09
C SER A 70 12.20 9.05 4.69
N LYS A 71 11.77 10.31 4.70
CA LYS A 71 12.52 11.41 5.35
C LYS A 71 12.63 11.20 6.85
N THR A 72 11.55 10.81 7.53
CA THR A 72 11.63 10.54 8.97
C THR A 72 12.58 9.39 9.26
N TYR A 73 12.52 8.31 8.48
CA TYR A 73 13.41 7.17 8.61
C TYR A 73 14.88 7.57 8.46
N THR A 74 15.23 8.36 7.44
CA THR A 74 16.62 8.82 7.26
C THR A 74 17.09 9.69 8.42
N LEU A 75 16.26 10.61 8.91
CA LEU A 75 16.58 11.44 10.08
C LEU A 75 16.81 10.59 11.34
N LEU A 76 15.97 9.58 11.58
CA LEU A 76 16.11 8.66 12.70
C LEU A 76 17.37 7.79 12.56
N ALA A 77 17.66 7.29 11.36
CA ALA A 77 18.86 6.52 11.07
C ALA A 77 20.14 7.35 11.31
N ASP A 78 20.17 8.58 10.85
CA ASP A 78 21.28 9.52 11.07
C ASP A 78 21.44 9.86 12.55
N SER A 79 20.34 10.12 13.25
CA SER A 79 20.36 10.35 14.70
C SER A 79 20.91 9.15 15.44
N ARG A 80 20.45 7.93 15.10
CA ARG A 80 20.94 6.68 15.68
C ARG A 80 22.44 6.51 15.43
N SER A 81 22.90 6.79 14.21
CA SER A 81 24.31 6.71 13.85
C SER A 81 25.17 7.67 14.68
N LYS A 82 24.74 8.93 14.82
CA LYS A 82 25.41 9.94 15.66
C LYS A 82 25.44 9.55 17.14
N THR A 83 24.33 9.03 17.67
CA THR A 83 24.30 8.57 19.07
C THR A 83 25.20 7.35 19.26
N SER A 84 25.22 6.43 18.29
CA SER A 84 26.10 5.25 18.33
C SER A 84 27.57 5.64 18.29
N SER A 85 27.95 6.57 17.42
CA SER A 85 29.34 7.04 17.35
C SER A 85 29.75 7.76 18.64
N LEU A 86 28.89 8.63 19.18
CA LEU A 86 29.12 9.31 20.45
C LEU A 86 29.26 8.32 21.60
N LEU A 87 28.41 7.29 21.66
CA LEU A 87 28.50 6.23 22.65
C LEU A 87 29.86 5.52 22.58
N THR A 88 30.29 5.12 21.38
CA THR A 88 31.58 4.48 21.18
C THR A 88 32.73 5.39 21.59
N THR A 89 32.69 6.68 21.26
CA THR A 89 33.71 7.62 21.72
C THR A 89 33.75 7.72 23.23
N LEU A 90 32.62 7.97 23.90
CA LEU A 90 32.59 8.10 25.36
C LEU A 90 33.06 6.82 26.06
N GLN A 91 32.69 5.65 25.54
CA GLN A 91 33.12 4.38 26.09
C GLN A 91 34.63 4.21 25.98
N THR A 92 35.19 4.44 24.79
CA THR A 92 36.61 4.18 24.50
C THR A 92 37.56 5.25 25.02
N THR A 93 37.18 6.53 24.96
CA THR A 93 38.08 7.64 25.32
C THR A 93 38.01 7.99 26.79
N ASP A 94 36.83 7.86 27.40
CA ASP A 94 36.59 8.40 28.74
C ASP A 94 36.36 7.29 29.76
N TYR A 95 35.36 6.42 29.52
CA TYR A 95 34.93 5.43 30.52
C TYR A 95 35.96 4.31 30.72
N ASP A 96 36.37 3.60 29.65
CA ASP A 96 37.27 2.45 29.75
C ASP A 96 38.61 2.79 30.43
N PRO A 97 39.35 3.85 30.04
CA PRO A 97 40.61 4.18 30.71
C PRO A 97 40.40 4.61 32.16
N LEU A 98 39.35 5.37 32.45
CA LEU A 98 39.05 5.79 33.83
C LEU A 98 38.68 4.60 34.71
N LYS A 99 37.85 3.67 34.20
CA LYS A 99 37.48 2.45 34.90
C LYS A 99 38.70 1.60 35.23
N GLN A 100 39.60 1.42 34.26
CA GLN A 100 40.86 0.70 34.49
C GLN A 100 41.73 1.35 35.57
N GLN A 101 41.84 2.69 35.57
CA GLN A 101 42.58 3.43 36.60
C GLN A 101 41.94 3.26 37.99
N VAL A 102 40.63 3.42 38.10
CA VAL A 102 39.90 3.28 39.37
C VAL A 102 39.98 1.86 39.92
N ASP A 103 39.79 0.85 39.08
CA ASP A 103 39.91 -0.55 39.49
C ASP A 103 41.34 -0.89 39.92
N SER A 104 42.36 -0.34 39.25
CA SER A 104 43.77 -0.52 39.64
C SER A 104 44.05 0.12 41.01
N LEU A 105 43.56 1.34 41.25
CA LEU A 105 43.68 2.01 42.55
C LEU A 105 42.95 1.23 43.66
N ARG A 106 41.72 0.75 43.40
CA ARG A 106 40.98 -0.07 44.36
C ARG A 106 41.74 -1.35 44.71
N LEU A 107 42.30 -2.02 43.71
CA LEU A 107 43.06 -3.25 43.92
C LEU A 107 44.33 -3.01 44.75
N ASN A 108 45.02 -1.88 44.52
CA ASN A 108 46.16 -1.46 45.34
C ASN A 108 45.80 -1.20 46.82
N HIS A 109 44.53 -0.88 47.09
CA HIS A 109 43.99 -0.70 48.44
C HIS A 109 43.23 -1.95 48.96
N ASN A 110 43.39 -3.11 48.32
CA ASN A 110 42.69 -4.37 48.66
C ASN A 110 41.14 -4.27 48.63
N LEU A 111 40.60 -3.32 47.88
CA LEU A 111 39.16 -3.16 47.66
C LEU A 111 38.70 -3.92 46.41
N PRO A 112 37.46 -4.46 46.40
CA PRO A 112 36.90 -5.12 45.22
C PRO A 112 36.63 -4.13 44.09
N LYS A 113 36.72 -4.63 42.84
CA LYS A 113 36.45 -3.85 41.62
C LYS A 113 34.99 -3.38 41.58
N LEU A 114 34.74 -2.29 40.85
CA LEU A 114 33.38 -1.79 40.65
C LEU A 114 32.60 -2.67 39.67
N PRO A 115 31.26 -2.80 39.83
CA PRO A 115 30.37 -3.45 38.86
C PRO A 115 30.59 -2.92 37.44
N ASN A 116 30.38 -3.76 36.43
CA ASN A 116 30.64 -3.35 35.05
C ASN A 116 29.51 -2.47 34.50
N LEU A 117 29.82 -1.58 33.55
CA LEU A 117 28.83 -0.71 32.90
C LEU A 117 27.69 -1.53 32.26
N SER A 118 27.98 -2.73 31.76
CA SER A 118 26.96 -3.63 31.20
C SER A 118 25.90 -4.03 32.24
N GLU A 119 26.32 -4.32 33.48
CA GLU A 119 25.42 -4.73 34.55
C GLU A 119 24.51 -3.57 35.00
N GLU A 120 25.06 -2.35 35.05
CA GLU A 120 24.29 -1.14 35.33
C GLU A 120 23.30 -0.81 34.20
N LEU A 121 23.73 -0.94 32.94
CA LEU A 121 22.87 -0.73 31.77
C LEU A 121 21.71 -1.74 31.71
N GLU A 122 21.96 -3.01 32.03
CA GLU A 122 20.93 -4.04 32.08
C GLU A 122 19.88 -3.75 33.17
N SER A 123 20.32 -3.31 34.35
CA SER A 123 19.43 -2.89 35.44
C SER A 123 18.55 -1.70 35.04
N GLU A 124 19.14 -0.67 34.43
CA GLU A 124 18.38 0.50 33.96
C GLU A 124 17.44 0.15 32.81
N MET A 125 17.86 -0.73 31.89
CA MET A 125 17.00 -1.23 30.83
C MET A 125 15.81 -2.00 31.40
N ALA A 126 16.03 -2.87 32.39
CA ALA A 126 14.96 -3.59 33.07
C ALA A 126 13.98 -2.64 33.77
N SER A 127 14.48 -1.59 34.44
CA SER A 127 13.68 -0.53 35.05
C SER A 127 12.85 0.23 34.00
N TYR A 128 13.48 0.63 32.89
CA TYR A 128 12.80 1.31 31.79
C TYR A 128 11.69 0.47 31.16
N LEU A 129 11.96 -0.82 30.88
CA LEU A 129 10.98 -1.75 30.33
C LEU A 129 9.82 -1.99 31.30
N SER A 130 10.09 -2.07 32.60
CA SER A 130 9.06 -2.21 33.64
C SER A 130 8.16 -0.96 33.68
N LYS A 131 8.73 0.24 33.74
CA LYS A 131 7.97 1.51 33.67
C LYS A 131 7.19 1.67 32.37
N ARG A 132 7.73 1.15 31.25
CA ARG A 132 7.02 1.14 29.97
C ARG A 132 5.82 0.19 30.03
N ARG A 133 5.98 -1.01 30.58
CA ARG A 133 4.89 -1.97 30.79
C ARG A 133 3.79 -1.40 31.69
N GLU A 134 4.16 -0.77 32.80
CA GLU A 134 3.21 -0.09 33.69
C GLU A 134 2.38 0.98 32.97
N ARG A 135 3.01 1.78 32.10
CA ARG A 135 2.30 2.78 31.29
C ARG A 135 1.28 2.14 30.34
N TRP A 136 1.57 0.97 29.79
CA TRP A 136 0.65 0.22 28.92
C TRP A 136 -0.52 -0.41 29.70
N LEU A 137 -0.26 -0.87 30.92
CA LEU A 137 -1.29 -1.35 31.85
C LEU A 137 -2.23 -0.21 32.27
N HIS A 138 -1.67 0.94 32.64
CA HIS A 138 -2.45 2.13 33.01
C HIS A 138 -3.24 2.75 31.84
N SER A 139 -2.76 2.61 30.60
CA SER A 139 -3.51 3.07 29.42
C SER A 139 -4.64 2.14 28.98
N GLY A 140 -4.90 1.05 29.71
CA GLY A 140 -6.05 0.16 29.50
C GLY A 140 -5.93 -0.81 28.31
N LEU A 141 -4.71 -1.06 27.81
CA LEU A 141 -4.48 -1.95 26.66
C LEU A 141 -4.17 -3.41 27.07
N LEU A 142 -3.97 -3.67 28.37
CA LEU A 142 -3.71 -4.99 28.93
C LEU A 142 -4.62 -5.17 30.16
N ASP A 143 -5.66 -5.98 30.03
CA ASP A 143 -6.48 -6.46 31.15
C ASP A 143 -5.76 -7.66 31.81
N GLU A 144 -4.89 -7.39 32.79
CA GLU A 144 -4.44 -8.43 33.72
C GLU A 144 -5.54 -8.68 34.78
N GLY A 145 -6.61 -9.33 34.36
CA GLY A 145 -7.77 -9.66 35.20
C GLY A 145 -8.48 -10.97 34.85
N GLY A 146 -7.91 -11.80 33.97
CA GLY A 146 -8.47 -13.07 33.54
C GLY A 146 -8.17 -14.25 34.47
N THR A 147 -8.31 -14.10 35.79
CA THR A 147 -8.24 -15.22 36.75
C THR A 147 -9.53 -15.28 37.58
N SER A 148 -10.57 -15.89 37.02
CA SER A 148 -11.62 -16.51 37.83
C SER A 148 -12.15 -17.78 37.15
N SER A 149 -11.77 -18.89 37.76
CA SER A 149 -12.33 -20.25 37.71
C SER A 149 -13.86 -20.33 37.61
N SER A 150 -14.37 -21.19 36.70
CA SER A 150 -15.21 -22.36 37.03
C SER A 150 -15.76 -23.01 35.77
N GLY A 151 -15.32 -24.23 35.46
CA GLY A 151 -15.82 -25.00 34.32
C GLY A 151 -15.15 -26.36 34.22
N SER A 152 -15.48 -27.25 35.17
CA SER A 152 -15.10 -28.66 35.17
C SER A 152 -15.42 -29.35 33.85
N GLY A 153 -14.42 -30.02 33.26
CA GLY A 153 -14.59 -30.89 32.09
C GLY A 153 -13.52 -31.98 32.09
N SER A 154 -13.82 -33.08 32.77
CA SER A 154 -13.04 -34.30 32.86
C SER A 154 -12.98 -35.05 31.51
N GLY A 155 -11.79 -35.56 31.15
CA GLY A 155 -11.68 -36.82 30.40
C GLY A 155 -10.63 -36.84 29.28
N GLY A 156 -9.75 -37.85 29.33
CA GLY A 156 -9.15 -38.39 28.10
C GLY A 156 -7.64 -38.60 28.14
N VAL A 157 -7.22 -39.77 28.61
CA VAL A 157 -5.86 -40.32 28.50
C VAL A 157 -5.60 -40.75 27.05
N GLY A 158 -4.41 -40.46 26.50
CA GLY A 158 -4.02 -40.94 25.17
C GLY A 158 -2.51 -40.81 24.94
N SER A 159 -1.78 -41.86 25.33
CA SER A 159 -0.35 -42.05 25.07
C SER A 159 -0.13 -42.48 23.62
N GLY A 160 0.81 -41.85 22.90
CA GLY A 160 1.14 -42.17 21.51
C GLY A 160 2.45 -41.53 21.05
N ASN A 161 3.54 -42.26 21.27
CA ASN A 161 4.88 -41.97 20.76
C ASN A 161 4.97 -42.29 19.25
N GLY A 162 5.59 -41.42 18.46
CA GLY A 162 5.84 -41.66 17.03
C GLY A 162 6.60 -40.53 16.36
N GLY A 163 7.92 -40.68 16.27
CA GLY A 163 8.78 -39.77 15.50
C GLY A 163 8.64 -39.97 13.99
N ASN A 164 8.85 -38.89 13.23
CA ASN A 164 9.77 -38.86 12.09
C ASN A 164 9.90 -37.44 11.56
N GLY A 165 11.12 -37.13 11.12
CA GLY A 165 11.55 -35.81 10.69
C GLY A 165 10.82 -35.30 9.44
N ARG A 166 10.80 -33.97 9.34
CA ARG A 166 10.52 -33.22 8.11
C ARG A 166 11.32 -31.93 8.13
N GLU A 167 12.45 -32.02 7.43
CA GLU A 167 12.89 -31.11 6.38
C GLU A 167 12.65 -29.60 6.58
N VAL A 168 13.79 -28.91 6.74
CA VAL A 168 13.92 -27.45 6.67
C VAL A 168 13.90 -27.06 5.20
N ASP A 169 12.73 -26.71 4.67
CA ASP A 169 12.63 -26.05 3.37
C ASP A 169 13.15 -24.61 3.49
N GLN A 170 14.42 -24.44 3.12
CA GLN A 170 15.00 -23.16 2.74
C GLN A 170 14.36 -22.73 1.43
N GLN A 171 13.52 -21.70 1.44
CA GLN A 171 13.12 -21.05 0.19
C GLN A 171 14.32 -20.29 -0.42
N PRO A 172 14.56 -20.40 -1.74
CA PRO A 172 15.65 -19.69 -2.38
C PRO A 172 15.33 -18.20 -2.55
N LEU A 173 16.38 -17.38 -2.48
CA LEU A 173 16.39 -15.95 -2.81
C LEU A 173 15.76 -15.72 -4.19
N VAL A 174 14.69 -14.93 -4.26
CA VAL A 174 14.16 -14.43 -5.53
C VAL A 174 15.09 -13.32 -6.03
N GLU A 175 15.86 -13.63 -7.06
CA GLU A 175 16.69 -12.69 -7.80
C GLU A 175 15.79 -11.63 -8.46
N VAL A 176 15.94 -10.37 -8.03
CA VAL A 176 15.23 -9.22 -8.62
C VAL A 176 15.83 -8.96 -10.00
N VAL A 177 15.14 -9.43 -11.05
CA VAL A 177 15.46 -9.07 -12.43
C VAL A 177 15.11 -7.58 -12.64
N PRO A 178 16.02 -6.74 -13.15
CA PRO A 178 15.69 -5.36 -13.48
C PRO A 178 14.73 -5.33 -14.68
N VAL A 179 13.58 -4.68 -14.51
CA VAL A 179 12.68 -4.28 -15.61
C VAL A 179 13.43 -3.25 -16.47
N THR A 180 13.98 -3.71 -17.58
CA THR A 180 14.41 -2.83 -18.68
C THR A 180 13.16 -2.38 -19.42
N THR A 181 12.74 -1.14 -19.17
CA THR A 181 11.80 -0.43 -20.03
C THR A 181 12.43 -0.24 -21.43
N PRO A 182 11.77 -0.66 -22.52
CA PRO A 182 12.24 -0.34 -23.87
C PRO A 182 12.10 1.16 -24.18
N PRO A 183 13.00 1.74 -24.99
CA PRO A 183 12.94 3.15 -25.37
C PRO A 183 11.72 3.46 -26.27
N PRO A 184 11.24 4.72 -26.27
CA PRO A 184 10.07 5.11 -27.06
C PRO A 184 10.35 5.02 -28.57
N GLU A 185 9.39 4.43 -29.26
CA GLU A 185 9.30 4.26 -30.71
C GLU A 185 9.37 5.62 -31.41
N VAL A 186 10.46 5.86 -32.16
CA VAL A 186 10.60 7.05 -33.00
C VAL A 186 9.76 6.84 -34.25
N GLY A 187 8.60 7.51 -34.31
CA GLY A 187 7.74 7.53 -35.48
C GLY A 187 8.46 8.01 -36.75
N PRO A 188 7.96 7.65 -37.95
CA PRO A 188 8.66 7.86 -39.21
C PRO A 188 8.85 9.35 -39.51
N LYS A 189 10.09 9.75 -39.78
CA LYS A 189 10.45 11.06 -40.33
C LYS A 189 9.79 11.23 -41.69
N VAL A 190 8.80 12.13 -41.77
CA VAL A 190 8.25 12.63 -43.03
C VAL A 190 9.38 13.32 -43.79
N GLN A 191 9.80 12.71 -44.91
CA GLN A 191 10.71 13.34 -45.86
C GLN A 191 9.97 14.50 -46.54
N LYS A 192 10.41 15.74 -46.28
CA LYS A 192 10.01 16.89 -47.09
C LYS A 192 10.71 16.76 -48.44
N THR A 193 9.99 16.32 -49.46
CA THR A 193 10.41 16.49 -50.85
C THR A 193 10.41 17.98 -51.17
N LYS A 194 11.59 18.48 -51.51
CA LYS A 194 11.78 19.81 -52.08
C LYS A 194 11.28 19.74 -53.52
N ILE A 195 10.13 20.34 -53.76
CA ILE A 195 9.64 20.63 -55.10
C ILE A 195 10.36 21.90 -55.59
N ASP A 196 11.20 21.73 -56.61
CA ASP A 196 11.78 22.84 -57.36
C ASP A 196 10.69 23.52 -58.20
N GLY A 197 10.66 24.85 -58.18
CA GLY A 197 9.70 25.64 -58.92
C GLY A 197 9.90 27.14 -58.76
N ALA A 198 10.89 27.69 -59.46
CA ALA A 198 10.88 28.98 -60.18
C ALA A 198 12.24 29.18 -60.85
#